data_AF-A0A8T3QRP2-F1
#
_entry.id   AF-A0A8T3QRP2-F1
#
_cell.length_a   1.000
_cell.length_b   1.000
_cell.length_c   1.000
_cell.angle_alpha   90.00
_cell.angle_beta   90.00
_cell.angle_gamma   90.00
#
_symmetry.space_group_name_H-M   'P 1'
#
loop_
_entity.id
_entity.type
_entity.pdbx_description
1 polymer ?
#
loop_
_entity_poly.entity_id
_entity_poly.type
_entity_poly.pdbx_seq_one_letter_code
_entity_poly.pdbx_strand_id
1 'polypeptide(L)'
;DRGRLRRRAPRPRRRTAPPPPGGSLVTGDVGGSGTRADRWRQRGLDRGYRAVHEDVRSPRGRLDVSQMVARRLEHRGLAACQFDELSHDVLHNQILLTTARRLSTLPHLASDIRDALVATSRLLAHISTIPLRSSTFAQVQLHGRLSGYRLPLHVCELIQSQLYLDETSGEMRFRDFVEDDKRMAALFEAFVRNFCKRELPGWTVKRDRIDWELTPTSPGAGLYLPTMETDISLRGHGRTVIIETKFYVEAFTSRFDAEKLRPGHLYQFTAYLRNLEANGGNDADAAGVLLYPEVRPLPTLRYEYGRHRLTATGIDLTQDWRTIHERLLGIVSEA
;
A
#
# COMPACT_ATOMS: atom_id res chain seq x y z
N ASP A 1 60.44 24.70 19.88
CA ASP A 1 59.12 25.29 20.13
C ASP A 1 58.69 26.16 18.94
N ARG A 2 57.93 25.60 17.99
CA ARG A 2 57.31 26.31 16.85
C ARG A 2 56.06 25.55 16.41
N GLY A 3 54.94 25.79 17.08
CA GLY A 3 53.62 25.32 16.69
C GLY A 3 53.08 26.11 15.49
N ARG A 4 52.89 25.46 14.33
CA ARG A 4 52.14 26.01 13.20
C ARG A 4 50.70 25.52 13.26
N LEU A 5 49.81 26.45 13.61
CA LEU A 5 48.34 26.34 13.55
C LEU A 5 47.86 25.95 12.15
N ARG A 6 47.21 24.78 12.04
CA ARG A 6 46.41 24.39 10.87
C ARG A 6 45.10 25.21 10.88
N ARG A 7 44.95 26.14 9.95
CA ARG A 7 43.66 26.82 9.67
C ARG A 7 42.69 25.79 9.05
N ARG A 8 41.59 25.50 9.75
CA ARG A 8 40.47 24.70 9.22
C ARG A 8 39.70 25.52 8.19
N ALA A 9 39.49 24.95 7.01
CA ALA A 9 38.58 25.49 5.99
C ALA A 9 37.11 25.41 6.46
N PRO A 10 36.24 26.36 6.04
CA PRO A 10 34.84 26.36 6.44
C PRO A 10 34.07 25.23 5.73
N ARG A 11 33.25 24.49 6.49
CA ARG A 11 32.33 23.47 5.96
C ARG A 11 31.29 24.14 5.04
N PRO A 12 30.95 23.53 3.89
CA PRO A 12 29.88 24.06 3.04
C PRO A 12 28.54 23.95 3.77
N ARG A 13 27.77 25.05 3.78
CA ARG A 13 26.41 25.10 4.29
C ARG A 13 25.57 24.08 3.50
N ARG A 14 25.03 23.06 4.18
CA ARG A 14 23.96 22.21 3.64
C ARG A 14 22.78 23.12 3.30
N ARG A 15 22.51 23.31 2.01
CA ARG A 15 21.22 23.84 1.55
C ARG A 15 20.17 22.80 1.94
N THR A 16 19.31 23.16 2.88
CA THR A 16 18.07 22.43 3.15
C THR A 16 17.23 22.44 1.88
N ALA A 17 16.91 21.26 1.36
CA ALA A 17 15.96 21.11 0.27
C ALA A 17 14.60 21.67 0.70
N PRO A 18 13.83 22.33 -0.19
CA PRO A 18 12.47 22.72 0.12
C PRO A 18 11.63 21.46 0.41
N PRO A 19 10.62 21.54 1.29
CA PRO A 19 9.69 20.44 1.50
C PRO A 19 9.02 20.07 0.17
N PRO A 20 8.77 18.77 -0.10
CA PRO A 20 8.03 18.39 -1.29
C PRO A 20 6.67 19.09 -1.29
N PRO A 21 6.16 19.54 -2.46
CA PRO A 21 4.85 20.15 -2.54
C PRO A 21 3.83 19.16 -1.99
N GLY A 22 3.07 19.61 -0.97
CA GLY A 22 2.06 18.80 -0.32
C GLY A 22 1.15 18.18 -1.38
N GLY A 23 1.07 16.85 -1.36
CA GLY A 23 0.16 16.10 -2.20
C GLY A 23 -1.26 16.56 -1.92
N SER A 24 -1.74 17.51 -2.73
CA SER A 24 -3.16 17.81 -2.83
C SER A 24 -3.79 16.51 -3.28
N LEU A 25 -4.61 15.91 -2.41
CA LEU A 25 -5.50 14.84 -2.81
C LEU A 25 -6.38 15.41 -3.92
N VAL A 26 -6.00 15.13 -5.17
CA VAL A 26 -6.85 15.28 -6.32
C VAL A 26 -8.01 14.32 -6.07
N THR A 27 -9.14 14.88 -5.64
CA THR A 27 -10.45 14.25 -5.75
C THR A 27 -10.74 14.12 -7.24
N GLY A 28 -10.16 13.07 -7.84
CA GLY A 28 -10.41 12.67 -9.21
C GLY A 28 -11.85 12.26 -9.35
N ASP A 29 -12.66 13.20 -9.84
CA ASP A 29 -14.02 13.02 -10.29
C ASP A 29 -13.98 12.17 -11.56
N VAL A 30 -13.96 10.85 -11.37
CA VAL A 30 -14.18 9.90 -12.47
C VAL A 30 -15.69 9.85 -12.69
N GLY A 31 -16.14 10.60 -13.69
CA GLY A 31 -17.52 10.62 -14.15
C GLY A 31 -18.10 9.21 -14.28
N GLY A 32 -19.26 9.01 -13.65
CA GLY A 32 -20.04 7.79 -13.78
C GLY A 32 -20.17 6.93 -12.52
N SER A 33 -20.11 7.48 -11.31
CA SER A 33 -20.87 6.96 -10.15
C SER A 33 -20.69 7.92 -8.99
N GLY A 34 -21.78 8.24 -8.27
CA GLY A 34 -21.70 9.01 -7.02
C GLY A 34 -20.54 8.54 -6.17
N THR A 35 -19.90 9.47 -5.46
CA THR A 35 -18.67 9.22 -4.70
C THR A 35 -18.80 7.91 -3.94
N ARG A 36 -17.72 7.15 -3.75
CA ARG A 36 -17.82 5.91 -2.94
C ARG A 36 -18.49 6.15 -1.58
N ALA A 37 -18.39 7.36 -1.04
CA ALA A 37 -19.14 7.82 0.13
C ALA A 37 -20.67 7.88 -0.09
N ASP A 38 -21.16 8.32 -1.25
CA ASP A 38 -22.59 8.30 -1.62
C ASP A 38 -23.16 6.88 -1.70
N ARG A 39 -22.36 5.90 -2.14
CA ARG A 39 -22.76 4.48 -2.15
C ARG A 39 -22.96 3.91 -0.73
N TRP A 40 -22.24 4.42 0.27
CA TRP A 40 -22.42 4.02 1.68
C TRP A 40 -23.70 4.60 2.25
N ARG A 41 -24.05 5.82 1.85
CA ARG A 41 -25.34 6.45 2.21
C ARG A 41 -26.53 5.71 1.59
N GLN A 42 -26.38 5.15 0.39
CA GLN A 42 -27.44 4.39 -0.29
C GLN A 42 -27.59 2.94 0.20
N ARG A 43 -26.49 2.26 0.58
CA ARG A 43 -26.52 0.87 1.07
C ARG A 43 -26.73 0.74 2.58
N GLY A 44 -26.44 1.79 3.35
CA GLY A 44 -26.45 1.78 4.81
C GLY A 44 -25.18 1.15 5.39
N LEU A 45 -24.91 1.44 6.66
CA LEU A 45 -23.86 0.78 7.43
C LEU A 45 -24.23 -0.67 7.69
N ASP A 46 -23.23 -1.55 7.71
CA ASP A 46 -23.46 -2.94 8.05
C ASP A 46 -23.93 -3.10 9.50
N ARG A 47 -24.69 -4.17 9.72
CA ARG A 47 -25.21 -4.57 11.02
C ARG A 47 -24.84 -6.02 11.30
N GLY A 48 -24.41 -6.28 12.52
CA GLY A 48 -24.08 -7.62 12.99
C GLY A 48 -24.85 -7.95 14.27
N TYR A 49 -24.94 -9.24 14.55
CA TYR A 49 -25.48 -9.72 15.82
C TYR A 49 -24.43 -9.56 16.91
N ARG A 50 -24.82 -8.94 18.01
CA ARG A 50 -24.03 -8.83 19.23
C ARG A 50 -24.78 -9.55 20.35
N ALA A 51 -24.10 -10.45 21.03
CA ALA A 51 -24.63 -11.08 22.23
C ALA A 51 -24.74 -10.03 23.35
N VAL A 52 -25.96 -9.83 23.85
CA VAL A 52 -26.28 -8.92 24.94
C VAL A 52 -26.71 -9.75 26.15
N HIS A 53 -26.16 -9.40 27.31
CA HIS A 53 -26.58 -9.94 28.60
C HIS A 53 -27.26 -8.82 29.38
N GLU A 54 -28.56 -8.95 29.65
CA GLU A 54 -29.35 -7.90 30.30
C GLU A 54 -30.40 -8.50 31.24
N ASP A 55 -30.64 -7.81 32.36
CA ASP A 55 -31.72 -8.14 33.29
C ASP A 55 -33.01 -7.45 32.82
N VAL A 56 -33.93 -8.20 32.21
CA VAL A 56 -35.15 -7.66 31.60
C VAL A 56 -36.41 -8.11 32.34
N ARG A 57 -37.44 -7.26 32.35
CA ARG A 57 -38.77 -7.61 32.92
C ARG A 57 -39.56 -8.57 32.03
N SER A 58 -39.30 -8.53 30.73
CA SER A 58 -39.93 -9.40 29.73
C SER A 58 -38.85 -10.30 29.14
N PRO A 59 -38.81 -11.59 29.54
CA PRO A 59 -37.79 -12.52 29.08
C PRO A 59 -37.73 -12.61 27.55
N ARG A 60 -36.52 -12.54 26.99
CA ARG A 60 -36.26 -12.72 25.56
C ARG A 60 -34.94 -13.47 25.35
N GLY A 61 -34.88 -14.34 24.34
CA GLY A 61 -33.70 -15.19 24.09
C GLY A 61 -33.48 -16.25 25.17
N ARG A 62 -32.21 -16.52 25.50
CA ARG A 62 -31.81 -17.58 26.42
C ARG A 62 -31.74 -17.06 27.86
N LEU A 63 -32.41 -17.74 28.78
CA LEU A 63 -32.33 -17.43 30.21
C LEU A 63 -31.02 -17.94 30.82
N ASP A 64 -30.35 -17.09 31.59
CA ASP A 64 -29.24 -17.49 32.45
C ASP A 64 -29.77 -17.75 33.87
N VAL A 65 -30.31 -18.97 34.04
CA VAL A 65 -30.91 -19.40 35.31
C VAL A 65 -29.90 -19.34 36.46
N SER A 66 -28.62 -19.63 36.19
CA SER A 66 -27.55 -19.57 37.19
C SER A 66 -27.38 -18.15 37.73
N GLN A 67 -27.29 -17.15 36.83
CA GLN A 67 -27.21 -15.74 37.22
C GLN A 67 -28.49 -15.24 37.90
N MET A 68 -29.66 -15.70 37.45
CA MET A 68 -30.94 -15.33 38.07
C MET A 68 -31.02 -15.76 39.53
N VAL A 69 -30.71 -17.04 39.81
CA VAL A 69 -30.75 -17.59 41.18
C VAL A 69 -29.66 -16.96 42.05
N ALA A 70 -28.43 -16.82 41.53
CA ALA A 70 -27.32 -16.23 42.28
C ALA A 70 -27.60 -14.79 42.71
N ARG A 71 -28.27 -14.00 41.85
CA ARG A 71 -28.54 -12.57 42.08
C ARG A 71 -29.96 -12.30 42.59
N ARG A 72 -30.77 -13.35 42.83
CA ARG A 72 -32.15 -13.28 43.33
C ARG A 72 -33.04 -12.33 42.52
N LEU A 73 -32.94 -12.41 41.20
CA LEU A 73 -33.61 -11.47 40.28
C LEU A 73 -35.14 -11.65 40.26
N GLU A 74 -35.65 -12.81 40.66
CA GLU A 74 -37.06 -13.13 40.79
C GLU A 74 -37.79 -12.18 41.74
N HIS A 75 -37.16 -11.80 42.86
CA HIS A 75 -37.74 -10.88 43.83
C HIS A 75 -37.90 -9.45 43.29
N ARG A 76 -37.19 -9.13 42.20
CA ARG A 76 -37.24 -7.81 41.54
C ARG A 76 -38.07 -7.85 40.24
N GLY A 77 -38.66 -9.00 39.89
CA GLY A 77 -39.38 -9.19 38.63
C GLY A 77 -38.49 -9.05 37.39
N LEU A 78 -37.22 -9.47 37.50
CA LEU A 78 -36.24 -9.40 36.42
C LEU A 78 -35.75 -10.81 36.04
N ALA A 79 -35.40 -11.00 34.78
CA ALA A 79 -34.78 -12.21 34.26
C ALA A 79 -33.45 -11.87 33.58
N ALA A 80 -32.36 -12.52 34.00
CA ALA A 80 -31.08 -12.43 33.31
C ALA A 80 -31.19 -13.18 31.99
N CYS A 81 -31.14 -12.44 30.89
CA CYS A 81 -31.32 -12.97 29.54
C CYS A 81 -30.07 -12.71 28.70
N GLN A 82 -29.71 -13.70 27.89
CA GLN A 82 -28.76 -13.61 26.81
C GLN A 82 -29.49 -13.68 25.48
N PHE A 83 -29.41 -12.64 24.66
CA PHE A 83 -30.02 -12.60 23.33
C PHE A 83 -29.12 -11.85 22.35
N ASP A 84 -29.30 -12.14 21.07
CA ASP A 84 -28.58 -11.47 20.01
C ASP A 84 -29.35 -10.23 19.54
N GLU A 85 -28.72 -9.07 19.62
CA GLU A 85 -29.27 -7.81 19.11
C GLU A 85 -28.57 -7.42 17.82
N LEU A 86 -29.36 -7.04 16.80
CA LEU A 86 -28.84 -6.55 15.54
C LEU A 86 -28.40 -5.08 15.70
N SER A 87 -27.10 -4.82 15.64
CA SER A 87 -26.52 -3.50 15.88
C SER A 87 -25.52 -3.08 14.80
N HIS A 88 -25.38 -1.77 14.58
CA HIS A 88 -24.31 -1.19 13.77
C HIS A 88 -22.98 -1.11 14.54
N ASP A 89 -22.98 -1.38 15.85
CA ASP A 89 -21.80 -1.39 16.72
C ASP A 89 -20.97 -2.68 16.52
N VAL A 90 -20.51 -2.88 15.28
CA VAL A 90 -19.69 -4.01 14.83
C VAL A 90 -18.25 -3.58 14.62
N LEU A 91 -17.33 -4.54 14.72
CA LEU A 91 -15.88 -4.30 14.75
C LEU A 91 -15.37 -3.38 13.62
N HIS A 92 -15.78 -3.62 12.38
CA HIS A 92 -15.31 -2.81 11.25
C HIS A 92 -15.85 -1.37 11.31
N ASN A 93 -17.06 -1.13 11.81
CA ASN A 93 -17.60 0.21 12.02
C ASN A 93 -16.89 0.91 13.19
N GLN A 94 -16.57 0.17 14.26
CA GLN A 94 -15.79 0.67 15.41
C GLN A 94 -14.38 1.10 14.99
N ILE A 95 -13.74 0.32 14.09
CA ILE A 95 -12.45 0.67 13.49
C ILE A 95 -12.55 2.00 12.74
N LEU A 96 -13.52 2.12 11.82
CA LEU A 96 -13.71 3.34 11.02
C LEU A 96 -13.94 4.58 11.89
N LEU A 97 -14.84 4.48 12.88
CA LEU A 97 -15.10 5.57 13.81
C LEU A 97 -13.84 5.96 14.58
N THR A 98 -13.13 4.98 15.13
CA THR A 98 -11.94 5.24 15.95
C THR A 98 -10.84 5.89 15.11
N THR A 99 -10.59 5.40 13.90
CA THR A 99 -9.60 6.00 13.00
C THR A 99 -10.01 7.41 12.60
N ALA A 100 -11.28 7.66 12.25
CA ALA A 100 -11.76 8.99 11.89
C ALA A 100 -11.58 10.00 13.03
N ARG A 101 -11.91 9.60 14.26
CA ARG A 101 -11.69 10.44 15.46
C ARG A 101 -10.21 10.74 15.66
N ARG A 102 -9.32 9.74 15.58
CA ARG A 102 -7.86 9.93 15.72
C ARG A 102 -7.27 10.86 14.66
N LEU A 103 -7.70 10.73 13.41
CA LEU A 103 -7.24 11.61 12.33
C LEU A 103 -7.74 13.05 12.53
N SER A 104 -8.97 13.23 12.99
CA SER A 104 -9.55 14.56 13.22
C SER A 104 -8.81 15.39 14.28
N THR A 105 -8.03 14.74 15.15
CA THR A 105 -7.21 15.41 16.17
C THR A 105 -5.79 15.75 15.71
N LEU A 106 -5.38 15.38 14.49
CA LEU A 106 -4.03 15.66 14.00
C LEU A 106 -3.84 17.16 13.72
N PRO A 107 -2.72 17.78 14.15
CA PRO A 107 -2.53 19.23 14.04
C PRO A 107 -2.38 19.72 12.59
N HIS A 108 -1.75 18.94 11.71
CA HIS A 108 -1.43 19.35 10.32
C HIS A 108 -2.35 18.77 9.24
N LEU A 109 -3.53 18.26 9.62
CA LEU A 109 -4.50 17.78 8.66
C LEU A 109 -5.24 18.94 8.00
N ALA A 110 -5.37 18.90 6.67
CA ALA A 110 -6.15 19.86 5.89
C ALA A 110 -7.59 19.99 6.41
N SER A 111 -8.13 21.22 6.39
CA SER A 111 -9.41 21.55 7.02
C SER A 111 -10.60 20.84 6.39
N ASP A 112 -10.63 20.74 5.07
CA ASP A 112 -11.64 20.01 4.30
C ASP A 112 -11.71 18.53 4.67
N ILE A 113 -10.57 17.86 4.79
CA ILE A 113 -10.48 16.46 5.22
C ILE A 113 -10.93 16.33 6.67
N ARG A 114 -10.51 17.25 7.54
CA ARG A 114 -10.93 17.27 8.95
C ARG A 114 -12.44 17.37 9.09
N ASP A 115 -13.07 18.27 8.35
CA ASP A 115 -14.51 18.48 8.37
C ASP A 115 -15.26 17.24 7.88
N ALA A 116 -14.78 16.59 6.82
CA ALA A 116 -15.33 15.34 6.32
C ALA A 116 -15.23 14.19 7.35
N LEU A 117 -14.11 14.10 8.08
CA LEU A 117 -13.93 13.11 9.14
C LEU A 117 -14.82 13.37 10.35
N VAL A 118 -15.00 14.63 10.73
CA VAL A 118 -15.92 15.03 11.81
C VAL A 118 -17.36 14.71 11.42
N ALA A 119 -17.78 15.04 10.20
CA ALA A 119 -19.10 14.69 9.68
C ALA A 119 -19.33 13.17 9.68
N THR A 120 -18.33 12.39 9.24
CA THR A 120 -18.36 10.92 9.28
C THR A 120 -18.47 10.39 10.72
N SER A 121 -17.72 10.97 11.66
CA SER A 121 -17.77 10.59 13.07
C SER A 121 -19.14 10.86 13.71
N ARG A 122 -19.85 11.90 13.25
CA ARG A 122 -21.23 12.19 13.69
C ARG A 122 -22.22 11.15 13.18
N LEU A 123 -22.09 10.70 11.94
CA LEU A 123 -22.92 9.60 11.39
C LEU A 123 -22.75 8.31 12.18
N LEU A 124 -21.56 8.09 12.74
CA LEU A 124 -21.18 6.92 13.51
C LEU A 124 -21.28 7.14 15.04
N ALA A 125 -21.96 8.19 15.51
CA ALA A 125 -21.94 8.59 16.92
C ALA A 125 -22.44 7.52 17.91
N HIS A 126 -23.30 6.60 17.45
CA HIS A 126 -23.87 5.50 18.24
C HIS A 126 -22.98 4.24 18.28
N ILE A 127 -21.81 4.27 17.64
CA ILE A 127 -20.84 3.17 17.61
C ILE A 127 -19.78 3.41 18.68
N SER A 128 -19.33 2.32 19.31
CA SER A 128 -18.31 2.35 20.35
C SER A 128 -16.92 2.57 19.76
N THR A 129 -16.05 3.31 20.44
CA THR A 129 -14.62 3.37 20.08
C THR A 129 -13.85 2.24 20.75
N ILE A 130 -12.84 1.71 20.07
CA ILE A 130 -12.01 0.61 20.56
C ILE A 130 -10.52 0.96 20.44
N PRO A 131 -9.63 0.36 21.23
CA PRO A 131 -8.20 0.46 20.97
C PRO A 131 -7.84 -0.19 19.62
N LEU A 132 -7.22 0.59 18.72
CA LEU A 132 -6.71 0.05 17.46
C LEU A 132 -5.31 -0.54 17.67
N ARG A 133 -5.20 -1.86 17.44
CA ARG A 133 -3.96 -2.64 17.41
C ARG A 133 -3.96 -3.47 16.13
N SER A 134 -2.81 -3.96 15.68
CA SER A 134 -2.75 -4.87 14.51
C SER A 134 -3.65 -6.10 14.69
N SER A 135 -3.78 -6.61 15.92
CA SER A 135 -4.70 -7.71 16.24
C SER A 135 -6.18 -7.37 16.08
N THR A 136 -6.55 -6.10 16.18
CA THR A 136 -7.93 -5.62 15.97
C THR A 136 -8.33 -5.79 14.50
N PHE A 137 -7.43 -5.48 13.56
CA PHE A 137 -7.67 -5.61 12.13
C PHE A 137 -7.72 -7.09 11.70
N ALA A 138 -6.85 -7.93 12.26
CA ALA A 138 -6.82 -9.37 11.98
C ALA A 138 -8.10 -10.12 12.40
N GLN A 139 -8.87 -9.58 13.35
CA GLN A 139 -10.14 -10.16 13.79
C GLN A 139 -11.31 -9.86 12.85
N VAL A 140 -11.15 -8.93 11.90
CA VAL A 140 -12.24 -8.57 10.99
C VAL A 140 -12.48 -9.69 10.00
N GLN A 141 -13.67 -10.28 10.05
CA GLN A 141 -14.14 -11.23 9.05
C GLN A 141 -15.10 -10.51 8.10
N LEU A 142 -14.68 -10.34 6.84
CA LEU A 142 -15.53 -9.75 5.79
C LEU A 142 -16.08 -10.86 4.90
N HIS A 143 -17.41 -10.95 4.81
CA HIS A 143 -18.08 -11.78 3.81
C HIS A 143 -18.25 -11.02 2.49
N GLY A 144 -18.58 -11.71 1.38
CA GLY A 144 -18.62 -11.11 0.04
C GLY A 144 -19.48 -9.84 -0.08
N ARG A 145 -20.59 -9.76 0.66
CA ARG A 145 -21.48 -8.58 0.74
C ARG A 145 -20.80 -7.34 1.35
N LEU A 146 -19.76 -7.55 2.16
CA LEU A 146 -18.99 -6.53 2.88
C LEU A 146 -17.66 -6.21 2.20
N SER A 147 -17.44 -6.66 0.96
CA SER A 147 -16.24 -6.34 0.18
C SER A 147 -15.97 -4.83 0.06
N GLY A 148 -17.01 -3.99 0.17
CA GLY A 148 -16.89 -2.53 0.20
C GLY A 148 -16.10 -1.97 1.39
N TYR A 149 -16.06 -2.70 2.52
CA TYR A 149 -15.31 -2.31 3.72
C TYR A 149 -13.81 -2.60 3.61
N ARG A 150 -13.40 -3.48 2.69
CA ARG A 150 -12.02 -3.95 2.60
C ARG A 150 -11.02 -2.82 2.38
N LEU A 151 -11.29 -1.93 1.43
CA LEU A 151 -10.40 -0.81 1.13
C LEU A 151 -10.34 0.19 2.30
N PRO A 152 -11.45 0.72 2.83
CA PRO A 152 -11.40 1.61 3.99
C PRO A 152 -10.70 1.00 5.20
N LEU A 153 -10.90 -0.29 5.49
CA LEU A 153 -10.22 -0.94 6.60
C LEU A 153 -8.71 -1.07 6.38
N HIS A 154 -8.25 -1.41 5.17
CA HIS A 154 -6.83 -1.41 4.86
C HIS A 154 -6.23 0.01 4.95
N VAL A 155 -6.97 1.04 4.55
CA VAL A 155 -6.54 2.44 4.73
C VAL A 155 -6.44 2.77 6.22
N CYS A 156 -7.42 2.37 7.03
CA CYS A 156 -7.37 2.57 8.49
C CYS A 156 -6.20 1.82 9.14
N GLU A 157 -5.91 0.60 8.69
CA GLU A 157 -4.78 -0.20 9.16
C GLU A 157 -3.44 0.47 8.81
N LEU A 158 -3.29 0.91 7.56
CA LEU A 158 -2.13 1.66 7.11
C LEU A 158 -1.93 2.91 7.96
N ILE A 159 -2.98 3.72 8.13
CA ILE A 159 -2.93 4.93 8.94
C ILE A 159 -2.51 4.61 10.38
N GLN A 160 -3.13 3.59 10.98
CA GLN A 160 -2.81 3.20 12.35
C GLN A 160 -1.35 2.72 12.50
N SER A 161 -0.80 2.06 11.48
CA SER A 161 0.60 1.58 11.50
C SER A 161 1.64 2.69 11.46
N GLN A 162 1.26 3.89 10.99
CA GLN A 162 2.17 5.04 10.83
C GLN A 162 1.94 6.14 11.88
N LEU A 163 0.88 6.05 12.67
CA LEU A 163 0.61 6.97 13.76
C LEU A 163 1.49 6.64 14.98
N TYR A 164 2.21 7.63 15.49
CA TYR A 164 3.02 7.53 16.70
C TYR A 164 2.77 8.73 17.62
N LEU A 165 3.05 8.57 18.92
CA LEU A 165 3.14 9.71 19.84
C LEU A 165 4.54 10.30 19.73
N ASP A 166 4.63 11.61 19.50
CA ASP A 166 5.88 12.33 19.65
C ASP A 166 6.23 12.46 21.14
N GLU A 167 7.36 11.91 21.56
CA GLU A 167 7.83 11.92 22.95
C GLU A 167 8.10 13.34 23.47
N THR A 168 8.36 14.30 22.58
CA THR A 168 8.67 15.68 22.98
C THR A 168 7.44 16.57 23.13
N SER A 169 6.49 16.48 22.21
CA SER A 169 5.27 17.30 22.23
C SER A 169 4.07 16.61 22.88
N GLY A 170 4.11 15.28 23.03
CA GLY A 170 2.96 14.48 23.44
C GLY A 170 1.86 14.38 22.37
N GLU A 171 2.08 14.98 21.19
CA GLU A 171 1.12 15.00 20.10
C GLU A 171 1.17 13.72 19.28
N MET A 172 0.01 13.32 18.76
CA MET A 172 -0.07 12.28 17.73
C MET A 172 0.51 12.82 16.42
N ARG A 173 1.52 12.15 15.88
CA ARG A 173 2.13 12.46 14.59
C ARG A 173 2.05 11.29 13.63
N PHE A 174 2.10 11.60 12.34
CA PHE A 174 2.12 10.63 11.27
C PHE A 174 3.55 10.50 10.75
N ARG A 175 4.05 9.27 10.59
CA ARG A 175 5.36 9.04 10.00
C ARG A 175 5.28 9.30 8.49
N ASP A 176 6.22 10.07 7.96
CA ASP A 176 6.29 10.27 6.51
C ASP A 176 6.61 8.93 5.84
N PHE A 177 5.72 8.50 4.95
CA PHE A 177 5.82 7.23 4.23
C PHE A 177 6.98 7.23 3.25
N VAL A 178 7.44 8.41 2.83
CA VAL A 178 8.50 8.58 1.82
C VAL A 178 9.90 8.34 2.39
N GLU A 179 10.09 8.36 3.71
CA GLU A 179 11.42 8.20 4.32
C GLU A 179 11.97 6.76 4.29
N ASP A 180 11.12 5.75 4.08
CA ASP A 180 11.54 4.35 3.95
C ASP A 180 11.56 3.91 2.47
N ASP A 181 12.68 4.20 1.81
CA ASP A 181 12.93 3.86 0.40
C ASP A 181 12.60 2.39 0.08
N LYS A 182 12.89 1.46 1.00
CA LYS A 182 12.66 0.02 0.77
C LYS A 182 11.18 -0.32 0.77
N ARG A 183 10.41 0.25 1.71
CA ARG A 183 8.96 0.03 1.75
C ARG A 183 8.27 0.66 0.55
N MET A 184 8.72 1.83 0.12
CA MET A 184 8.16 2.49 -1.06
C MET A 184 8.49 1.76 -2.35
N ALA A 185 9.71 1.21 -2.48
CA ALA A 185 10.05 0.33 -3.58
C ALA A 185 9.14 -0.90 -3.63
N ALA A 186 8.96 -1.60 -2.50
CA ALA A 186 8.07 -2.76 -2.43
C ALA A 186 6.59 -2.41 -2.72
N LEU A 187 6.14 -1.22 -2.29
CA LEU A 187 4.80 -0.74 -2.57
C LEU A 187 4.59 -0.48 -4.06
N PHE A 188 5.54 0.20 -4.71
CA PHE A 188 5.48 0.51 -6.13
C PHE A 188 5.54 -0.76 -6.98
N GLU A 189 6.46 -1.68 -6.65
CA GLU A 189 6.54 -3.01 -7.26
C GLU A 189 5.20 -3.76 -7.14
N ALA A 190 4.63 -3.80 -5.94
CA ALA A 190 3.35 -4.45 -5.69
C ALA A 190 2.19 -3.77 -6.42
N PHE A 191 2.21 -2.44 -6.52
CA PHE A 191 1.22 -1.67 -7.25
C PHE A 191 1.24 -2.04 -8.75
N VAL A 192 2.40 -1.95 -9.40
CA VAL A 192 2.54 -2.27 -10.84
C VAL A 192 2.20 -3.73 -11.10
N ARG A 193 2.66 -4.67 -10.27
CA ARG A 193 2.31 -6.09 -10.42
C ARG A 193 0.81 -6.35 -10.31
N ASN A 194 0.15 -5.78 -9.30
CA ASN A 194 -1.29 -5.98 -9.11
C ASN A 194 -2.12 -5.25 -10.18
N PHE A 195 -1.62 -4.13 -10.68
CA PHE A 195 -2.17 -3.47 -11.86
C PHE A 195 -2.15 -4.42 -13.06
N CYS A 196 -0.98 -4.95 -13.42
CA CYS A 196 -0.82 -5.87 -14.54
C CYS A 196 -1.72 -7.11 -14.38
N LYS A 197 -1.78 -7.72 -13.18
CA LYS A 197 -2.67 -8.85 -12.89
C LYS A 197 -4.14 -8.56 -13.16
N ARG A 198 -4.58 -7.32 -12.92
CA ARG A 198 -5.99 -6.92 -13.03
C ARG A 198 -6.35 -6.46 -14.43
N GLU A 199 -5.46 -5.71 -15.08
CA GLU A 199 -5.76 -4.96 -16.30
C GLU A 199 -5.30 -5.67 -17.58
N LEU A 200 -4.48 -6.72 -17.48
CA LEU A 200 -3.94 -7.43 -18.63
C LEU A 200 -4.53 -8.85 -18.75
N PRO A 201 -5.78 -8.99 -19.22
CA PRO A 201 -6.36 -10.31 -19.46
C PRO A 201 -5.55 -11.08 -20.52
N GLY A 202 -5.41 -12.40 -20.34
CA GLY A 202 -4.61 -13.25 -21.23
C GLY A 202 -3.12 -13.30 -20.90
N TRP A 203 -2.65 -12.47 -19.96
CA TRP A 203 -1.29 -12.53 -19.44
C TRP A 203 -1.22 -13.28 -18.12
N THR A 204 -0.22 -14.15 -17.99
CA THR A 204 0.22 -14.67 -16.71
C THR A 204 1.17 -13.68 -16.07
N VAL A 205 0.80 -13.12 -14.93
CA VAL A 205 1.57 -12.09 -14.22
C VAL A 205 2.03 -12.62 -12.87
N LYS A 206 3.35 -12.75 -12.67
CA LYS A 206 3.95 -13.25 -11.43
C LYS A 206 5.35 -12.70 -11.20
N ARG A 207 5.95 -13.02 -10.06
CA ARG A 207 7.41 -13.00 -9.92
C ARG A 207 7.94 -14.33 -10.45
N ASP A 208 9.04 -14.29 -11.17
CA ASP A 208 9.76 -15.49 -11.59
C ASP A 208 11.16 -15.52 -10.99
N ARG A 209 11.53 -16.71 -10.54
CA ARG A 209 12.92 -17.05 -10.24
C ARG A 209 13.60 -17.51 -11.52
N ILE A 210 14.75 -16.92 -11.80
CA ILE A 210 15.58 -17.25 -12.96
C ILE A 210 16.78 -18.04 -12.43
N ASP A 211 17.08 -19.18 -13.04
CA ASP A 211 18.26 -19.94 -12.69
C ASP A 211 19.51 -19.31 -13.29
N TRP A 212 20.62 -19.35 -12.57
CA TRP A 212 21.90 -18.90 -13.11
C TRP A 212 22.40 -19.89 -14.15
N GLU A 213 22.81 -19.37 -15.31
CA GLU A 213 23.57 -20.10 -16.34
C GLU A 213 25.05 -20.21 -15.92
N LEU A 214 25.28 -20.76 -14.72
CA LEU A 214 26.60 -21.00 -14.15
C LEU A 214 26.69 -22.47 -13.74
N THR A 215 27.68 -23.18 -14.25
CA THR A 215 27.95 -24.56 -13.85
C THR A 215 28.87 -24.57 -12.61
N PRO A 216 28.43 -25.09 -11.45
CA PRO A 216 29.28 -25.19 -10.27
C PRO A 216 30.47 -26.13 -10.53
N THR A 217 31.69 -25.64 -10.35
CA THR A 217 32.92 -26.43 -10.51
C THR A 217 33.46 -27.00 -9.21
N SER A 218 32.84 -26.66 -8.07
CA SER A 218 33.19 -27.18 -6.75
C SER A 218 31.93 -27.60 -5.96
N PRO A 219 32.04 -28.59 -5.07
CA PRO A 219 30.89 -29.08 -4.30
C PRO A 219 30.21 -27.97 -3.49
N GLY A 220 28.88 -27.86 -3.63
CA GLY A 220 28.07 -26.90 -2.88
C GLY A 220 28.14 -25.45 -3.36
N ALA A 221 28.93 -25.11 -4.40
CA ALA A 221 29.07 -23.73 -4.86
C ALA A 221 27.75 -23.10 -5.33
N GLY A 222 26.82 -23.90 -5.87
CA GLY A 222 25.49 -23.42 -6.27
C GLY A 222 24.66 -22.83 -5.12
N LEU A 223 24.90 -23.25 -3.87
CA LEU A 223 24.19 -22.74 -2.69
C LEU A 223 24.56 -21.30 -2.33
N TYR A 224 25.69 -20.82 -2.85
CA TYR A 224 26.18 -19.46 -2.61
C TYR A 224 25.73 -18.47 -3.69
N LEU A 225 25.04 -18.96 -4.73
CA LEU A 225 24.50 -18.09 -5.75
C LEU A 225 23.31 -17.28 -5.20
N PRO A 226 23.26 -15.96 -5.43
CA PRO A 226 22.12 -15.16 -5.01
C PRO A 226 20.88 -15.56 -5.81
N THR A 227 19.70 -15.49 -5.20
CA THR A 227 18.45 -15.70 -5.92
C THR A 227 18.23 -14.58 -6.93
N MET A 228 18.04 -14.92 -8.20
CA MET A 228 17.55 -14.00 -9.22
C MET A 228 16.03 -14.07 -9.24
N GLU A 229 15.38 -13.03 -8.73
CA GLU A 229 13.93 -12.92 -8.73
C GLU A 229 13.53 -11.61 -9.41
N THR A 230 12.64 -11.74 -10.39
CA THR A 230 12.08 -10.61 -11.12
C THR A 230 10.96 -9.96 -10.31
N ASP A 231 10.83 -8.64 -10.42
CA ASP A 231 9.72 -7.89 -9.82
C ASP A 231 8.37 -8.32 -10.44
N ILE A 232 8.33 -8.33 -11.77
CA ILE A 232 7.16 -8.69 -12.58
C ILE A 232 7.62 -9.39 -13.86
N SER A 233 7.10 -10.59 -14.08
CA SER A 233 7.13 -11.33 -15.34
C SER A 233 5.74 -11.42 -15.93
N LEU A 234 5.61 -11.03 -17.19
CA LEU A 234 4.40 -11.15 -18.00
C LEU A 234 4.66 -12.20 -19.08
N ARG A 235 3.86 -13.27 -19.09
CA ARG A 235 3.91 -14.30 -20.13
C ARG A 235 2.54 -14.47 -20.77
N GLY A 236 2.47 -14.27 -22.07
CA GLY A 236 1.20 -14.31 -22.81
C GLY A 236 1.39 -13.88 -24.25
N HIS A 237 0.42 -14.21 -25.11
CA HIS A 237 0.42 -13.77 -26.51
C HIS A 237 1.71 -14.12 -27.29
N GLY A 238 2.35 -15.24 -26.96
CA GLY A 238 3.59 -15.65 -27.63
C GLY A 238 4.82 -14.80 -27.29
N ARG A 239 4.81 -14.04 -26.18
CA ARG A 239 5.94 -13.21 -25.75
C ARG A 239 6.14 -13.25 -24.24
N THR A 240 7.38 -12.97 -23.82
CA THR A 240 7.75 -12.72 -22.42
C THR A 240 8.18 -11.27 -22.26
N VAL A 241 7.64 -10.59 -21.24
CA VAL A 241 8.04 -9.23 -20.86
C VAL A 241 8.43 -9.22 -19.39
N ILE A 242 9.64 -8.76 -19.08
CA ILE A 242 10.12 -8.57 -17.72
C ILE A 242 10.06 -7.08 -17.39
N ILE A 243 9.35 -6.72 -16.31
CA ILE A 243 9.29 -5.36 -15.81
C ILE A 243 10.01 -5.32 -14.47
N GLU A 244 11.04 -4.48 -14.39
CA GLU A 244 11.81 -4.20 -13.19
C GLU A 244 11.46 -2.79 -12.71
N THR A 245 11.02 -2.69 -11.46
CA THR A 245 10.61 -1.42 -10.87
C THR A 245 11.70 -0.86 -9.98
N LYS A 246 11.92 0.46 -10.04
CA LYS A 246 12.94 1.12 -9.21
C LYS A 246 12.38 2.41 -8.63
N PHE A 247 12.05 2.39 -7.34
CA PHE A 247 11.60 3.58 -6.62
C PHE A 247 12.80 4.32 -6.03
N TYR A 248 13.11 5.49 -6.60
CA TYR A 248 14.16 6.39 -6.12
C TYR A 248 13.68 7.82 -6.21
N VAL A 249 14.11 8.66 -5.26
CA VAL A 249 13.83 10.12 -5.27
C VAL A 249 14.31 10.78 -6.57
N GLU A 250 15.37 10.24 -7.19
CA GLU A 250 15.89 10.68 -8.50
C GLU A 250 16.26 9.44 -9.36
N ALA A 251 15.58 9.24 -10.49
CA ALA A 251 15.83 8.13 -11.40
C ALA A 251 17.24 8.17 -12.04
N PHE A 252 17.83 9.35 -12.14
CA PHE A 252 19.15 9.60 -12.74
C PHE A 252 20.22 9.91 -11.69
N THR A 253 21.49 9.69 -12.08
CA THR A 253 22.65 10.23 -11.34
C THR A 253 23.23 11.41 -12.12
N SER A 254 23.32 12.58 -11.49
CA SER A 254 23.95 13.75 -12.09
C SER A 254 25.47 13.72 -11.83
N ARG A 255 26.25 13.29 -12.82
CA ARG A 255 27.69 13.57 -12.89
C ARG A 255 27.97 14.23 -14.23
N PHE A 256 28.40 15.49 -14.20
CA PHE A 256 28.84 16.27 -15.37
C PHE A 256 27.77 16.47 -16.47
N ASP A 257 26.64 17.10 -16.11
CA ASP A 257 25.61 17.62 -17.04
C ASP A 257 24.87 16.62 -17.96
N ALA A 258 25.09 15.31 -17.82
CA ALA A 258 24.33 14.28 -18.55
C ALA A 258 23.57 13.36 -17.58
N GLU A 259 22.24 13.32 -17.71
CA GLU A 259 21.38 12.35 -17.02
C GLU A 259 21.67 10.94 -17.55
N LYS A 260 22.22 10.05 -16.70
CA LYS A 260 22.46 8.63 -17.02
C LYS A 260 21.66 7.66 -16.15
N LEU A 261 21.16 6.58 -16.77
CA LEU A 261 20.57 5.44 -16.06
C LEU A 261 21.55 4.93 -15.01
N ARG A 262 21.02 4.52 -13.85
CA ARG A 262 21.82 3.98 -12.75
C ARG A 262 22.45 2.64 -13.18
N PRO A 263 23.80 2.52 -13.21
CA PRO A 263 24.46 1.32 -13.72
C PRO A 263 24.04 0.04 -12.99
N GLY A 264 23.85 0.11 -11.67
CA GLY A 264 23.43 -1.05 -10.87
C GLY A 264 22.08 -1.64 -11.30
N HIS A 265 21.13 -0.80 -11.71
CA HIS A 265 19.83 -1.28 -12.19
C HIS A 265 19.97 -1.93 -13.56
N LEU A 266 20.72 -1.29 -14.45
CA LEU A 266 20.96 -1.82 -15.78
C LEU A 266 21.66 -3.17 -15.72
N TYR A 267 22.73 -3.30 -14.92
CA TYR A 267 23.48 -4.54 -14.80
C TYR A 267 22.65 -5.69 -14.22
N GLN A 268 21.92 -5.43 -13.13
CA GLN A 268 21.02 -6.41 -12.56
C GLN A 268 19.98 -6.86 -13.61
N PHE A 269 19.38 -5.91 -14.31
CA PHE A 269 18.32 -6.19 -15.25
C PHE A 269 18.81 -6.94 -16.50
N THR A 270 19.95 -6.56 -17.06
CA THR A 270 20.55 -7.28 -18.18
C THR A 270 20.98 -8.70 -17.80
N ALA A 271 21.35 -8.94 -16.53
CA ALA A 271 21.64 -10.29 -16.05
C ALA A 271 20.39 -11.18 -16.10
N TYR A 272 19.22 -10.67 -15.72
CA TYR A 272 17.96 -11.43 -15.83
C TYR A 272 17.67 -11.83 -17.28
N LEU A 273 17.71 -10.87 -18.21
CA LEU A 273 17.44 -11.13 -19.62
C LEU A 273 18.41 -12.18 -20.18
N ARG A 274 19.71 -12.04 -19.86
CA ARG A 274 20.73 -12.96 -20.35
C ARG A 274 20.53 -14.40 -19.86
N ASN A 275 20.21 -14.59 -18.57
CA ASN A 275 19.98 -15.92 -18.02
C ASN A 275 18.64 -16.52 -18.48
N LEU A 276 17.65 -15.68 -18.84
CA LEU A 276 16.40 -16.15 -19.45
C LEU A 276 16.61 -16.76 -20.84
N GLU A 277 17.67 -16.38 -21.57
CA GLU A 277 17.95 -16.95 -22.89
C GLU A 277 18.04 -18.49 -22.86
N ALA A 278 18.56 -19.04 -21.76
CA ALA A 278 18.72 -20.48 -21.57
C ALA A 278 17.39 -21.25 -21.51
N ASN A 279 16.27 -20.59 -21.16
CA ASN A 279 14.95 -21.22 -21.15
C ASN A 279 14.40 -21.48 -22.56
N GLY A 280 14.92 -20.79 -23.59
CA GLY A 280 14.43 -20.89 -24.96
C GLY A 280 13.02 -20.33 -25.16
N GLY A 281 12.45 -20.60 -26.34
CA GLY A 281 11.12 -20.10 -26.71
C GLY A 281 11.01 -18.58 -26.59
N ASN A 282 9.89 -18.09 -26.03
CA ASN A 282 9.63 -16.67 -25.85
C ASN A 282 10.53 -16.00 -24.80
N ASP A 283 11.24 -16.78 -23.98
CA ASP A 283 12.19 -16.22 -23.00
C ASP A 283 13.52 -15.84 -23.67
N ALA A 284 13.84 -16.44 -24.84
CA ALA A 284 15.07 -16.17 -25.59
C ALA A 284 15.12 -14.80 -26.28
N ASP A 285 13.98 -14.18 -26.48
CA ASP A 285 13.79 -12.86 -27.07
C ASP A 285 12.93 -11.96 -26.16
N ALA A 286 12.93 -12.25 -24.85
CA ALA A 286 12.13 -11.51 -23.87
C ALA A 286 12.40 -10.00 -23.95
N ALA A 287 11.33 -9.21 -23.92
CA ALA A 287 11.42 -7.76 -23.80
C ALA A 287 11.62 -7.36 -22.33
N GLY A 288 12.39 -6.31 -22.11
CA GLY A 288 12.67 -5.77 -20.79
C GLY A 288 12.19 -4.34 -20.63
N VAL A 289 11.55 -4.03 -19.50
CA VAL A 289 11.15 -2.68 -19.11
C VAL A 289 11.74 -2.32 -17.75
N LEU A 290 12.58 -1.30 -17.68
CA LEU A 290 12.95 -0.60 -16.45
C LEU A 290 11.95 0.53 -16.21
N LEU A 291 11.17 0.43 -15.13
CA LEU A 291 10.11 1.39 -14.81
C LEU A 291 10.41 2.19 -13.55
N TYR A 292 10.35 3.51 -13.66
CA TYR A 292 10.60 4.46 -12.58
C TYR A 292 9.34 5.27 -12.26
N PRO A 293 8.99 5.49 -10.97
CA PRO A 293 7.98 6.45 -10.58
C PRO A 293 8.61 7.85 -10.56
N GLU A 294 7.96 8.83 -11.19
CA GLU A 294 8.56 10.15 -11.41
C GLU A 294 7.61 11.32 -11.16
N VAL A 295 8.23 12.50 -11.01
CA VAL A 295 7.54 13.80 -10.90
C VAL A 295 7.86 14.69 -12.12
N ARG A 296 8.81 14.27 -12.97
CA ARG A 296 9.16 14.92 -14.24
C ARG A 296 9.11 13.88 -15.36
N PRO A 297 8.74 14.24 -16.59
CA PRO A 297 8.66 13.27 -17.68
C PRO A 297 10.05 12.84 -18.15
N LEU A 298 10.34 11.53 -18.11
CA LEU A 298 11.48 10.98 -18.85
C LEU A 298 11.18 10.82 -20.32
N PRO A 299 12.20 10.98 -21.18
CA PRO A 299 12.16 10.34 -22.48
C PRO A 299 12.06 8.82 -22.30
N THR A 300 11.23 8.17 -23.11
CA THR A 300 11.28 6.71 -23.22
C THR A 300 12.55 6.33 -23.98
N LEU A 301 13.46 5.66 -23.29
CA LEU A 301 14.74 5.21 -23.84
C LEU A 301 14.60 3.77 -24.30
N ARG A 302 15.07 3.46 -25.51
CA ARG A 302 14.99 2.12 -26.12
C ARG A 302 16.37 1.66 -26.55
N TYR A 303 16.67 0.40 -26.29
CA TYR A 303 17.95 -0.24 -26.54
C TYR A 303 17.75 -1.66 -27.07
N GLU A 304 18.70 -2.13 -27.86
CA GLU A 304 18.82 -3.53 -28.24
C GLU A 304 20.01 -4.13 -27.48
N TYR A 305 19.79 -5.27 -26.82
CA TYR A 305 20.81 -6.01 -26.07
C TYR A 305 20.78 -7.47 -26.50
N GLY A 306 21.64 -7.83 -27.45
CA GLY A 306 21.62 -9.15 -28.06
C GLY A 306 20.30 -9.39 -28.78
N ARG A 307 19.49 -10.33 -28.27
CA ARG A 307 18.14 -10.65 -28.78
C ARG A 307 17.02 -9.93 -28.04
N HIS A 308 17.35 -9.17 -26.99
CA HIS A 308 16.38 -8.53 -26.13
C HIS A 308 16.19 -7.07 -26.49
N ARG A 309 14.93 -6.63 -26.48
CA ARG A 309 14.58 -5.21 -26.51
C ARG A 309 14.47 -4.69 -25.09
N LEU A 310 15.21 -3.65 -24.75
CA LEU A 310 15.19 -3.01 -23.45
C LEU A 310 14.61 -1.60 -23.55
N THR A 311 13.62 -1.31 -22.72
CA THR A 311 13.01 0.01 -22.58
C THR A 311 13.24 0.53 -21.17
N ALA A 312 13.69 1.77 -21.02
CA ALA A 312 13.70 2.46 -19.74
C ALA A 312 12.77 3.67 -19.81
N THR A 313 11.83 3.77 -18.88
CA THR A 313 10.80 4.81 -18.92
C THR A 313 10.27 5.16 -17.53
N GLY A 314 9.68 6.35 -17.42
CA GLY A 314 9.07 6.87 -16.21
C GLY A 314 7.54 6.81 -16.26
N ILE A 315 6.93 6.79 -15.08
CA ILE A 315 5.50 7.04 -14.89
C ILE A 315 5.29 8.17 -13.90
N ASP A 316 4.60 9.22 -14.34
CA ASP A 316 4.26 10.35 -13.49
C ASP A 316 3.05 10.02 -12.60
N LEU A 317 3.33 9.75 -11.33
CA LEU A 317 2.29 9.37 -10.37
C LEU A 317 1.50 10.56 -9.82
N THR A 318 1.83 11.80 -10.23
CA THR A 318 1.12 13.01 -9.82
C THR A 318 -0.06 13.35 -10.73
N GLN A 319 -0.16 12.67 -11.88
CA GLN A 319 -1.23 12.84 -12.84
C GLN A 319 -2.54 12.22 -12.35
N ASP A 320 -3.63 12.52 -13.06
CA ASP A 320 -4.90 11.86 -12.81
C ASP A 320 -4.81 10.35 -13.09
N TRP A 321 -5.66 9.58 -12.42
CA TRP A 321 -5.63 8.11 -12.51
C TRP A 321 -5.80 7.59 -13.95
N ARG A 322 -6.60 8.26 -14.79
CA ARG A 322 -6.86 7.78 -16.14
C ARG A 322 -5.59 7.85 -16.97
N THR A 323 -4.85 8.95 -16.87
CA THR A 323 -3.56 9.10 -17.57
C THR A 323 -2.52 8.09 -17.08
N ILE A 324 -2.42 7.88 -15.76
CA ILE A 324 -1.55 6.84 -15.17
C ILE A 324 -1.92 5.44 -15.69
N HIS A 325 -3.22 5.12 -15.70
CA HIS A 325 -3.75 3.83 -16.16
C HIS A 325 -3.44 3.58 -17.63
N GLU A 326 -3.76 4.53 -18.50
CA GLU A 326 -3.47 4.45 -19.94
C GLU A 326 -1.95 4.32 -20.19
N ARG A 327 -1.11 5.03 -19.43
CA ARG A 327 0.34 4.93 -19.56
C ARG A 327 0.87 3.54 -19.17
N LEU A 328 0.40 2.96 -18.07
CA LEU A 328 0.82 1.61 -17.65
C LEU A 328 0.44 0.54 -18.67
N LEU A 329 -0.74 0.66 -19.29
CA LEU A 329 -1.14 -0.22 -20.40
C LEU A 329 -0.24 -0.02 -21.62
N GLY A 330 0.05 1.24 -21.96
CA GLY A 330 0.95 1.62 -23.06
C GLY A 330 2.32 0.97 -22.93
N ILE A 331 2.93 1.03 -21.74
CA ILE A 331 4.26 0.46 -21.45
C ILE A 331 4.36 -1.03 -21.83
N VAL A 332 3.33 -1.82 -21.54
CA VAL A 332 3.33 -3.26 -21.87
C VAL A 332 3.05 -3.50 -23.36
N SER A 333 2.22 -2.66 -23.98
CA SER A 333 1.94 -2.76 -25.41
C SER A 333 3.14 -2.38 -26.29
N GLU A 334 3.94 -1.41 -25.83
CA GLU A 334 5.08 -0.83 -26.54
C GLU A 334 6.40 -1.61 -26.39
N ALA A 335 6.46 -2.51 -25.41
CA ALA A 335 7.56 -3.45 -25.18
C ALA A 335 7.54 -4.56 -26.24
#